data_AF-A0A6I7QXV2-F1
#
_entry.id   AF-A0A6I7QXV2-F1
#
_cell.length_a   1.000
_cell.length_b   1.000
_cell.length_c   1.000
_cell.angle_alpha   90.00
_cell.angle_beta   90.00
_cell.angle_gamma   90.00
#
_symmetry.space_group_name_H-M   'P 1'
#
loop_
_entity.id
_entity.type
_entity.pdbx_description
1 polymer ?
#
loop_
_entity_poly.entity_id
_entity_poly.type
_entity_poly.pdbx_seq_one_letter_code
_entity_poly.pdbx_strand_id
1 'polypeptide(L)'
;MDIREDIVYEVIQSMADKEEKFFVKSARKNTFYFTLYTLIKKKEIYDSKELAKELEKSGCKQPLYKLKSYLKAELLQSIIRYNKENNEIDILQQLSEVKILMLKGLYSEALKVLFTLKISIIEKGLFHFIPTIYSMNYKLGMLKKDTDPNVFVEYRQHFEENLINYKLDYLYYYIKEIHLRKFSIKEDLELRSTVENVLDDPVMIENNSSESTLIKIKRYNIFSLYYLMVSDLDESLKNAFKAIDLLNIYPGAEYYSDIKIPLVRNVILFLSNLKRKDLIEKEAHKFIHELTDLSKSNYNALAVLFQIQNMQMICSNDFSNLELNTKKFLKKQRLFSIDFRAILLMGFSLVYMKKGDYDNALDWIEKATSFCKKHELPYRLLGARVISYWIHFKLGNYRILDSVHLSIKRQMEKYEISSNSYDFLVKYSRKYIQAYDITEQIPILEKWKQDFDNLEFTDKMHFDTIYFSFFDNLEEMIKSHKESKAVKSIR
;
A
#
# COMPACT_ATOMS: atom_id res chain seq x y z
N MET A 1 10.37 -20.47 -14.77
CA MET A 1 9.10 -21.18 -15.04
C MET A 1 8.00 -20.21 -14.65
N ASP A 2 7.38 -19.59 -15.65
CA ASP A 2 6.50 -18.42 -15.51
C ASP A 2 5.18 -18.88 -14.84
N ILE A 3 5.10 -18.82 -13.50
CA ILE A 3 3.83 -18.98 -12.78
C ILE A 3 3.09 -17.65 -12.94
N ARG A 4 2.59 -17.39 -14.15
CA ARG A 4 1.45 -16.48 -14.28
C ARG A 4 0.29 -17.26 -13.69
N GLU A 5 -0.09 -16.90 -12.46
CA GLU A 5 -1.33 -17.35 -11.85
C GLU A 5 -2.48 -17.10 -12.84
N ASP A 6 -3.41 -18.05 -12.95
CA ASP A 6 -4.47 -17.97 -13.96
C ASP A 6 -5.41 -16.81 -13.62
N ILE A 7 -5.56 -15.84 -14.53
CA ILE A 7 -6.35 -14.62 -14.29
C ILE A 7 -7.80 -14.94 -13.89
N VAL A 8 -8.39 -16.02 -14.43
CA VAL A 8 -9.77 -16.39 -14.07
C VAL A 8 -9.82 -16.92 -12.64
N TYR A 9 -8.83 -17.71 -12.25
CA TYR A 9 -8.65 -18.14 -10.87
C TYR A 9 -8.49 -16.94 -9.94
N GLU A 10 -7.58 -16.01 -10.24
CA GLU A 10 -7.34 -14.82 -9.42
C GLU A 10 -8.61 -13.99 -9.25
N VAL A 11 -9.32 -13.69 -10.35
CA VAL A 11 -10.57 -12.93 -10.30
C VAL A 11 -11.57 -13.61 -9.38
N ILE A 12 -11.84 -14.91 -9.54
CA ILE A 12 -12.80 -15.66 -8.71
C ILE A 12 -12.42 -15.65 -7.23
N GLN A 13 -11.14 -15.74 -6.92
CA GLN A 13 -10.65 -15.70 -5.53
C GLN A 13 -10.67 -14.29 -4.94
N SER A 14 -10.62 -13.25 -5.79
CA SER A 14 -10.64 -11.84 -5.39
C SER A 14 -12.03 -11.22 -5.23
N MET A 15 -13.08 -11.90 -5.69
CA MET A 15 -14.44 -11.37 -5.57
C MET A 15 -14.88 -11.27 -4.11
N ALA A 16 -15.49 -10.16 -3.75
CA ALA A 16 -16.19 -10.02 -2.47
C ALA A 16 -17.40 -10.97 -2.43
N ASP A 17 -17.79 -11.41 -1.22
CA ASP A 17 -18.94 -12.34 -1.04
C ASP A 17 -20.23 -11.83 -1.72
N LYS A 18 -20.43 -10.51 -1.76
CA LYS A 18 -21.59 -9.89 -2.40
C LYS A 18 -21.48 -9.90 -3.93
N GLU A 19 -20.30 -9.65 -4.48
CA GLU A 19 -20.03 -9.75 -5.93
C GLU A 19 -20.23 -11.19 -6.41
N GLU A 20 -19.72 -12.16 -5.65
CA GLU A 20 -19.90 -13.58 -5.95
C GLU A 20 -21.38 -13.96 -5.93
N LYS A 21 -22.11 -13.57 -4.87
CA LYS A 21 -23.56 -13.84 -4.79
C LYS A 21 -24.31 -13.22 -5.96
N PHE A 22 -23.93 -12.02 -6.39
CA PHE A 22 -24.51 -11.36 -7.55
C PHE A 22 -24.21 -12.13 -8.85
N PHE A 23 -22.95 -12.53 -9.07
CA PHE A 23 -22.57 -13.35 -10.22
C PHE A 23 -23.36 -14.67 -10.25
N VAL A 24 -23.37 -15.44 -9.16
CA VAL A 24 -24.08 -16.72 -9.06
C VAL A 24 -25.59 -16.57 -9.30
N LYS A 25 -26.19 -15.45 -8.88
CA LYS A 25 -27.62 -15.15 -9.13
C LYS A 25 -27.89 -14.80 -10.58
N SER A 26 -26.98 -14.09 -11.24
CA SER A 26 -27.13 -13.63 -12.63
C SER A 26 -26.67 -14.65 -13.68
N ALA A 27 -25.83 -15.60 -13.31
CA ALA A 27 -25.24 -16.58 -14.21
C ALA A 27 -26.24 -17.67 -14.63
N ARG A 28 -26.05 -18.19 -15.85
CA ARG A 28 -26.84 -19.32 -16.37
C ARG A 28 -26.29 -20.63 -15.82
N LYS A 29 -26.93 -21.17 -14.77
CA LYS A 29 -26.43 -22.32 -13.99
C LYS A 29 -26.16 -23.60 -14.81
N ASN A 30 -26.87 -23.81 -15.91
CA ASN A 30 -26.76 -25.02 -16.75
C ASN A 30 -25.76 -24.85 -17.91
N THR A 31 -24.66 -24.13 -17.70
CA THR A 31 -23.66 -23.86 -18.73
C THR A 31 -22.28 -24.32 -18.29
N PHE A 32 -21.45 -24.75 -19.24
CA PHE A 32 -20.10 -25.24 -18.94
C PHE A 32 -19.18 -24.17 -18.33
N TYR A 33 -19.41 -22.89 -18.61
CA TYR A 33 -18.63 -21.81 -17.97
C TYR A 33 -18.98 -21.68 -16.48
N PHE A 34 -20.25 -21.91 -16.09
CA PHE A 34 -20.67 -21.88 -14.70
C PHE A 34 -20.19 -23.14 -13.94
N THR A 35 -20.16 -24.29 -14.62
CA THR A 35 -19.49 -25.49 -14.09
C THR A 35 -18.01 -25.22 -13.83
N LEU A 36 -17.32 -24.61 -14.80
CA LEU A 36 -15.92 -24.21 -14.67
C LEU A 36 -15.71 -23.26 -13.47
N TYR A 37 -16.58 -22.25 -13.28
CA TYR A 37 -16.55 -21.37 -12.10
C TYR A 37 -16.63 -22.17 -10.79
N THR A 38 -17.59 -23.09 -10.70
CA THR A 38 -17.83 -23.87 -9.47
C THR A 38 -16.64 -24.78 -9.14
N LEU A 39 -16.00 -25.37 -10.15
CA LEU A 39 -14.79 -26.17 -9.98
C LEU A 39 -13.61 -25.32 -9.52
N ILE A 40 -13.39 -24.18 -10.17
CA ILE A 40 -12.31 -23.24 -9.81
C ILE A 40 -12.49 -22.74 -8.36
N LYS A 41 -13.71 -22.36 -7.97
CA LYS A 41 -13.97 -21.79 -6.64
C LYS A 41 -13.60 -22.75 -5.50
N LYS A 42 -13.76 -24.05 -5.70
CA LYS A 42 -13.45 -25.10 -4.71
C LYS A 42 -11.95 -25.37 -4.57
N LYS A 43 -11.11 -24.93 -5.51
CA LYS A 43 -9.68 -25.24 -5.51
C LYS A 43 -8.86 -24.22 -4.73
N GLU A 44 -8.08 -24.71 -3.76
CA GLU A 44 -7.09 -23.90 -3.05
C GLU A 44 -5.84 -23.63 -3.89
N ILE A 45 -5.51 -24.52 -4.83
CA ILE A 45 -4.36 -24.38 -5.73
C ILE A 45 -4.85 -24.60 -7.16
N TYR A 46 -4.44 -23.70 -8.05
CA TYR A 46 -4.81 -23.79 -9.46
C TYR A 46 -3.95 -24.82 -10.21
N ASP A 47 -4.58 -25.89 -10.71
CA ASP A 47 -3.97 -26.83 -11.65
C ASP A 47 -4.82 -26.92 -12.93
N SER A 48 -4.27 -26.45 -14.06
CA SER A 48 -4.96 -26.44 -15.34
C SER A 48 -5.25 -27.84 -15.89
N LYS A 49 -4.36 -28.81 -15.64
CA LYS A 49 -4.49 -30.18 -16.16
C LYS A 49 -5.56 -30.94 -15.39
N GLU A 50 -5.56 -30.80 -14.07
CA GLU A 50 -6.60 -31.38 -13.22
C GLU A 50 -7.97 -30.79 -13.54
N LEU A 51 -8.05 -29.46 -13.67
CA LEU A 51 -9.29 -28.76 -14.00
C LEU A 51 -9.85 -29.17 -15.36
N ALA A 52 -8.99 -29.36 -16.38
CA ALA A 52 -9.42 -29.86 -17.68
C ALA A 52 -10.05 -31.26 -17.58
N LYS A 53 -9.43 -32.17 -16.82
CA LYS A 53 -9.95 -33.53 -16.61
C LYS A 53 -11.30 -33.53 -15.88
N GLU A 54 -11.47 -32.70 -14.85
CA GLU A 54 -12.75 -32.55 -14.13
C GLU A 54 -13.86 -31.99 -15.04
N LEU A 55 -13.51 -31.05 -15.92
CA LEU A 55 -14.44 -30.46 -16.86
C LEU A 55 -14.87 -31.45 -17.96
N GLU A 56 -13.94 -32.27 -18.47
CA GLU A 56 -14.23 -33.37 -19.40
C GLU A 56 -15.16 -34.41 -18.77
N LYS A 57 -14.94 -34.78 -17.50
CA LYS A 57 -15.85 -35.67 -16.74
C LYS A 57 -17.26 -35.10 -16.62
N SER A 58 -17.41 -33.78 -16.68
CA SER A 58 -18.71 -33.10 -16.67
C SER A 58 -19.40 -33.08 -18.06
N GLY A 59 -18.85 -33.80 -19.06
CA GLY A 59 -19.38 -33.90 -20.42
C GLY A 59 -19.00 -32.72 -21.33
N CYS A 60 -18.13 -31.83 -20.89
CA CYS A 60 -17.70 -30.68 -21.68
C CYS A 60 -16.65 -31.07 -22.72
N LYS A 61 -16.96 -30.88 -24.00
CA LYS A 61 -16.01 -31.07 -25.12
C LYS A 61 -15.29 -29.78 -25.55
N GLN A 62 -15.63 -28.64 -24.95
CA GLN A 62 -15.04 -27.36 -25.33
C GLN A 62 -13.62 -27.22 -24.73
N PRO A 63 -12.66 -26.65 -25.49
CA PRO A 63 -11.33 -26.37 -24.96
C PRO A 63 -11.37 -25.43 -23.76
N LEU A 64 -10.62 -25.77 -22.71
CA LEU A 64 -10.58 -25.01 -21.45
C LEU A 64 -10.29 -23.51 -21.67
N TYR A 65 -9.38 -23.16 -22.59
CA TYR A 65 -9.03 -21.75 -22.85
C TYR A 65 -10.22 -20.92 -23.37
N LYS A 66 -11.11 -21.50 -24.19
CA LYS A 66 -12.31 -20.81 -24.70
C LYS A 66 -13.30 -20.54 -23.57
N LEU A 67 -13.53 -21.55 -22.74
CA LEU A 67 -14.41 -21.43 -21.58
C LEU A 67 -13.88 -20.44 -20.55
N LYS A 68 -12.56 -20.41 -20.32
CA LYS A 68 -11.93 -19.38 -19.49
C LYS A 68 -12.12 -17.97 -20.04
N SER A 69 -11.91 -17.77 -21.34
CA SER A 69 -12.09 -16.46 -21.97
C SER A 69 -13.54 -15.96 -21.81
N TYR A 70 -14.50 -16.86 -22.04
CA TYR A 70 -15.93 -16.56 -21.84
C TYR A 70 -16.27 -16.28 -20.37
N LEU A 71 -15.85 -17.15 -19.46
CA LEU A 71 -16.05 -16.98 -18.02
C LEU A 71 -15.43 -15.67 -17.52
N LYS A 72 -14.24 -15.31 -18.00
CA LYS A 72 -13.60 -14.02 -17.69
C LYS A 72 -14.50 -12.86 -18.10
N ALA A 73 -15.01 -12.86 -19.33
CA ALA A 73 -15.88 -11.79 -19.82
C ALA A 73 -17.17 -11.67 -19.00
N GLU A 74 -17.82 -12.79 -18.68
CA GLU A 74 -19.03 -12.82 -17.84
C GLU A 74 -18.75 -12.35 -16.40
N LEU A 75 -17.65 -12.79 -15.79
CA LEU A 75 -17.23 -12.34 -14.46
C LEU A 75 -17.01 -10.83 -14.43
N LEU A 76 -16.22 -10.30 -15.37
CA LEU A 76 -15.95 -8.85 -15.43
C LEU A 76 -17.21 -8.04 -15.68
N GLN A 77 -18.08 -8.48 -16.59
CA GLN A 77 -19.37 -7.81 -16.80
C GLN A 77 -20.26 -7.87 -15.56
N SER A 78 -20.27 -8.98 -14.84
CA SER A 78 -21.04 -9.13 -13.61
C SER A 78 -20.51 -8.20 -12.51
N ILE A 79 -19.18 -8.13 -12.35
CA ILE A 79 -18.50 -7.22 -11.42
C ILE A 79 -18.80 -5.76 -11.78
N ILE A 80 -18.74 -5.38 -13.07
CA ILE A 80 -19.11 -4.03 -13.54
C ILE A 80 -20.57 -3.72 -13.20
N ARG A 81 -21.49 -4.67 -13.44
CA ARG A 81 -22.92 -4.50 -13.14
C ARG A 81 -23.21 -4.40 -11.65
N TYR A 82 -22.50 -5.16 -10.83
CA TYR A 82 -22.60 -5.10 -9.37
C TYR A 82 -22.07 -3.77 -8.86
N ASN A 83 -20.90 -3.37 -9.33
CA ASN A 83 -20.26 -2.10 -9.01
C ASN A 83 -20.86 -0.92 -9.78
N LYS A 84 -22.11 -0.99 -10.25
CA LYS A 84 -22.84 0.20 -10.73
C LYS A 84 -23.04 1.24 -9.63
N GLU A 85 -23.00 0.84 -8.36
CA GLU A 85 -22.94 1.77 -7.23
C GLU A 85 -21.56 2.47 -7.13
N ASN A 86 -20.53 1.98 -7.84
CA ASN A 86 -19.29 2.74 -8.01
C ASN A 86 -19.56 3.88 -8.99
N ASN A 87 -19.45 5.09 -8.45
CA ASN A 87 -19.82 6.30 -9.14
C ASN A 87 -19.02 6.57 -10.42
N GLU A 88 -17.74 6.22 -10.49
CA GLU A 88 -16.96 6.42 -11.72
C GLU A 88 -17.42 5.47 -12.84
N ILE A 89 -17.68 4.20 -12.49
CA ILE A 89 -18.17 3.20 -13.45
C ILE A 89 -19.54 3.62 -13.99
N ASP A 90 -20.42 4.10 -13.11
CA ASP A 90 -21.73 4.63 -13.48
C ASP A 90 -21.63 5.85 -14.40
N ILE A 91 -20.79 6.82 -14.07
CA ILE A 91 -20.54 8.01 -14.90
C ILE A 91 -20.00 7.61 -16.27
N LEU A 92 -19.03 6.71 -16.35
CA LEU A 92 -18.48 6.21 -17.62
C LEU A 92 -19.55 5.49 -18.47
N GLN A 93 -20.43 4.73 -17.83
CA GLN A 93 -21.55 4.07 -18.51
C GLN A 93 -22.54 5.10 -19.07
N GLN A 94 -22.94 6.09 -18.28
CA GLN A 94 -23.84 7.15 -18.72
C GLN A 94 -23.21 8.05 -19.80
N LEU A 95 -21.91 8.36 -19.71
CA LEU A 95 -21.18 9.06 -20.79
C LEU A 95 -21.19 8.26 -22.10
N SER A 96 -21.14 6.93 -22.01
CA SER A 96 -21.25 6.05 -23.18
C SER A 96 -22.66 6.07 -23.76
N GLU A 97 -23.69 6.11 -22.91
CA GLU A 97 -25.08 6.29 -23.32
C GLU A 97 -25.29 7.63 -24.05
N VAL A 98 -24.75 8.74 -23.52
CA VAL A 98 -24.80 10.05 -24.19
C VAL A 98 -24.21 9.97 -25.60
N LYS A 99 -23.03 9.33 -25.76
CA LYS A 99 -22.42 9.16 -27.09
C LYS A 99 -23.32 8.39 -28.04
N ILE A 100 -23.98 7.33 -27.56
CA ILE A 100 -24.92 6.54 -28.37
C ILE A 100 -26.13 7.40 -28.78
N LEU A 101 -26.72 8.14 -27.85
CA LEU A 101 -27.84 9.04 -28.13
C LEU A 101 -27.46 10.11 -29.17
N MET A 102 -26.27 10.71 -29.05
CA MET A 102 -25.72 11.63 -30.05
C MET A 102 -25.59 10.99 -31.43
N LEU A 103 -25.02 9.80 -31.52
CA LEU A 103 -24.87 9.07 -32.79
C LEU A 103 -26.22 8.71 -33.43
N LYS A 104 -27.28 8.58 -32.63
CA LYS A 104 -28.64 8.31 -33.10
C LYS A 104 -29.46 9.58 -33.37
N GLY A 105 -28.89 10.76 -33.20
CA GLY A 105 -29.59 12.04 -33.40
C GLY A 105 -30.56 12.42 -32.27
N LEU A 106 -30.55 11.68 -31.15
CA LEU A 106 -31.41 11.90 -29.98
C LEU A 106 -30.80 12.96 -29.04
N TYR A 107 -30.64 14.18 -29.56
CA TYR A 107 -29.84 15.23 -28.91
C TYR A 107 -30.48 15.80 -27.64
N SER A 108 -31.81 15.87 -27.57
CA SER A 108 -32.51 16.40 -26.40
C SER A 108 -32.41 15.46 -25.21
N GLU A 109 -32.48 14.15 -25.47
CA GLU A 109 -32.25 13.09 -24.50
C GLU A 109 -30.80 13.11 -24.01
N ALA A 110 -29.85 13.23 -24.95
CA ALA A 110 -28.42 13.35 -24.62
C ALA A 110 -28.13 14.54 -23.67
N LEU A 111 -28.73 15.72 -23.92
CA LEU A 111 -28.58 16.88 -23.04
C LEU A 111 -29.17 16.66 -21.65
N LYS A 112 -30.34 16.00 -21.54
CA LYS A 112 -30.95 15.68 -20.24
C LYS A 112 -30.02 14.79 -19.40
N VAL A 113 -29.46 13.76 -20.03
CA VAL A 113 -28.50 12.87 -19.35
C VAL A 113 -27.25 13.65 -18.92
N LEU A 114 -26.67 14.48 -19.80
CA LEU A 114 -25.49 15.29 -19.46
C LEU A 114 -25.73 16.27 -18.32
N PHE A 115 -26.92 16.89 -18.25
CA PHE A 115 -27.28 17.80 -17.17
C PHE A 115 -27.30 17.08 -15.81
N THR A 116 -27.99 15.93 -15.73
CA THR A 116 -28.00 15.09 -14.53
C THR A 116 -26.60 14.60 -14.17
N LEU A 117 -25.78 14.23 -15.17
CA LEU A 117 -24.41 13.81 -14.96
C LEU A 117 -23.54 14.93 -14.38
N LYS A 118 -23.68 16.17 -14.87
CA LYS A 118 -22.97 17.33 -14.34
C LYS A 118 -23.23 17.50 -12.85
N ILE A 119 -24.50 17.45 -12.44
CA ILE A 119 -24.90 17.55 -11.02
C ILE A 119 -24.26 16.43 -10.21
N SER A 120 -24.41 15.17 -10.67
CA SER A 120 -23.86 14.01 -9.96
C SER A 120 -22.34 14.07 -9.82
N ILE A 121 -21.62 14.49 -10.86
CA ILE A 121 -20.16 14.66 -10.84
C ILE A 121 -19.73 15.70 -9.80
N ILE A 122 -20.45 16.84 -9.73
CA ILE A 122 -20.14 17.90 -8.76
C ILE A 122 -20.41 17.42 -7.34
N GLU A 123 -21.58 16.82 -7.08
CA GLU A 123 -21.96 16.30 -5.76
C GLU A 123 -20.97 15.26 -5.24
N LYS A 124 -20.47 14.40 -6.15
CA LYS A 124 -19.52 13.32 -5.83
C LYS A 124 -18.06 13.76 -5.91
N GLY A 125 -17.78 15.02 -6.24
CA GLY A 125 -16.42 15.55 -6.33
C GLY A 125 -15.55 14.97 -7.46
N LEU A 126 -16.15 14.35 -8.48
CA LEU A 126 -15.44 13.65 -9.58
C LEU A 126 -15.04 14.59 -10.72
N PHE A 127 -14.44 15.73 -10.37
CA PHE A 127 -14.24 16.88 -11.27
C PHE A 127 -13.39 16.59 -12.52
N HIS A 128 -12.65 15.48 -12.55
CA HIS A 128 -11.90 15.05 -13.73
C HIS A 128 -12.79 14.67 -14.92
N PHE A 129 -14.08 14.37 -14.71
CA PHE A 129 -15.06 14.15 -15.79
C PHE A 129 -15.67 15.44 -16.35
N ILE A 130 -15.56 16.57 -15.63
CA ILE A 130 -16.21 17.83 -15.99
C ILE A 130 -15.82 18.34 -17.40
N PRO A 131 -14.53 18.33 -17.83
CA PRO A 131 -14.17 18.74 -19.17
C PRO A 131 -14.85 17.88 -20.25
N THR A 132 -15.07 16.59 -19.99
CA THR A 132 -15.75 15.69 -20.92
C THR A 132 -17.22 16.10 -21.08
N ILE A 133 -17.91 16.43 -19.97
CA ILE A 133 -19.29 16.91 -19.98
C ILE A 133 -19.42 18.19 -20.81
N TYR A 134 -18.58 19.19 -20.52
CA TYR A 134 -18.62 20.45 -21.24
C TYR A 134 -18.26 20.30 -22.72
N SER A 135 -17.28 19.45 -23.05
CA SER A 135 -16.95 19.14 -24.45
C SER A 135 -18.13 18.52 -25.19
N MET A 136 -18.88 17.61 -24.55
CA MET A 136 -20.07 17.00 -25.14
C MET A 136 -21.23 18.00 -25.27
N ASN A 137 -21.46 18.82 -24.24
CA ASN A 137 -22.47 19.90 -24.27
C ASN A 137 -22.19 20.89 -25.40
N TYR A 138 -20.93 21.31 -25.57
CA TYR A 138 -20.53 22.20 -26.65
C TYR A 138 -20.78 21.58 -28.04
N LYS A 139 -20.41 20.30 -28.22
CA LYS A 139 -20.69 19.58 -29.47
C LYS A 139 -22.18 19.49 -29.77
N LEU A 140 -23.01 19.25 -28.75
CA LEU A 140 -24.47 19.23 -28.90
C LEU A 140 -25.04 20.61 -29.26
N GLY A 141 -24.56 21.69 -28.62
CA GLY A 141 -24.94 23.06 -28.96
C GLY A 141 -24.60 23.41 -30.41
N MET A 142 -23.40 23.02 -30.87
CA MET A 142 -22.98 23.20 -32.27
C MET A 142 -23.90 22.43 -33.25
N LEU A 143 -24.26 21.19 -32.92
CA LEU A 143 -25.17 20.37 -33.74
C LEU A 143 -26.59 20.95 -33.78
N LYS A 144 -27.02 21.61 -32.70
CA LYS A 144 -28.33 22.29 -32.61
C LYS A 144 -28.34 23.73 -33.11
N LYS A 145 -27.17 24.32 -33.40
CA LYS A 145 -26.97 25.76 -33.65
C LYS A 145 -27.45 26.66 -32.50
N ASP A 146 -27.35 26.16 -31.29
CA ASP A 146 -27.79 26.80 -30.05
C ASP A 146 -26.67 26.67 -29.00
N THR A 147 -25.57 27.39 -29.21
CA THR A 147 -24.44 27.40 -28.28
C THR A 147 -24.50 28.59 -27.36
N ASP A 148 -24.49 28.31 -26.06
CA ASP A 148 -24.23 29.30 -25.02
C ASP A 148 -22.71 29.55 -24.88
N PRO A 149 -22.22 30.77 -25.12
CA PRO A 149 -20.80 31.13 -24.96
C PRO A 149 -20.26 30.89 -23.55
N ASN A 150 -21.10 30.96 -22.51
CA ASN A 150 -20.68 30.75 -21.12
C ASN A 150 -20.21 29.31 -20.87
N VAL A 151 -20.80 28.34 -21.57
CA VAL A 151 -20.39 26.92 -21.52
C VAL A 151 -18.92 26.77 -21.93
N PHE A 152 -18.43 27.60 -22.86
CA PHE A 152 -17.04 27.56 -23.29
C PHE A 152 -16.07 28.19 -22.27
N VAL A 153 -16.51 29.24 -21.56
CA VAL A 153 -15.73 29.84 -20.47
C VAL A 153 -15.60 28.85 -19.31
N GLU A 154 -16.71 28.23 -18.89
CA GLU A 154 -16.71 27.17 -17.86
C GLU A 154 -15.85 25.97 -18.30
N TYR A 155 -15.96 25.55 -19.57
CA TYR A 155 -15.12 24.50 -20.13
C TYR A 155 -13.63 24.82 -19.99
N ARG A 156 -13.22 26.03 -20.37
CA ARG A 156 -11.81 26.46 -20.33
C ARG A 156 -11.29 26.43 -18.90
N GLN A 157 -12.01 27.01 -17.94
CA GLN A 157 -11.59 27.05 -16.54
C GLN A 157 -11.36 25.64 -15.98
N HIS A 158 -12.34 24.74 -16.15
CA HIS A 158 -12.19 23.37 -15.65
C HIS A 158 -11.17 22.55 -16.43
N PHE A 159 -10.93 22.87 -17.70
CA PHE A 159 -9.87 22.25 -18.49
C PHE A 159 -8.49 22.63 -17.95
N GLU A 160 -8.26 23.91 -17.65
CA GLU A 160 -7.01 24.41 -17.07
C GLU A 160 -6.75 23.80 -15.68
N GLU A 161 -7.76 23.75 -14.81
CA GLU A 161 -7.66 23.08 -13.49
C GLU A 161 -7.30 21.59 -13.63
N ASN A 162 -7.90 20.89 -14.62
CA ASN A 162 -7.59 19.48 -14.84
C ASN A 162 -6.19 19.26 -15.42
N LEU A 163 -5.69 20.16 -16.27
CA LEU A 163 -4.30 20.11 -16.74
C LEU A 163 -3.33 20.23 -15.56
N ILE A 164 -3.60 21.14 -14.61
CA ILE A 164 -2.80 21.25 -13.38
C ILE A 164 -2.85 19.94 -12.59
N ASN A 165 -4.05 19.36 -12.40
CA ASN A 165 -4.21 18.09 -11.69
C ASN A 165 -3.43 16.93 -12.34
N TYR A 166 -3.46 16.80 -13.67
CA TYR A 166 -2.70 15.78 -14.39
C TYR A 166 -1.20 16.01 -14.31
N LYS A 167 -0.77 17.26 -14.39
CA LYS A 167 0.64 17.62 -14.22
C LYS A 167 1.13 17.25 -12.82
N LEU A 168 0.35 17.53 -11.77
CA LEU A 168 0.69 17.13 -10.40
C LEU A 168 0.74 15.61 -10.23
N ASP A 169 -0.18 14.86 -10.85
CA ASP A 169 -0.11 13.39 -10.83
C ASP A 169 1.19 12.91 -11.49
N TYR A 170 1.55 13.47 -12.64
CA TYR A 170 2.81 13.17 -13.32
C TYR A 170 4.02 13.47 -12.42
N LEU A 171 4.08 14.65 -11.79
CA LEU A 171 5.18 15.02 -10.89
C LEU A 171 5.27 14.08 -9.68
N TYR A 172 4.13 13.73 -9.08
CA TYR A 172 4.08 12.77 -7.98
C TYR A 172 4.61 11.40 -8.39
N TYR A 173 4.16 10.85 -9.52
CA TYR A 173 4.63 9.54 -9.99
C TYR A 173 6.09 9.55 -10.40
N TYR A 174 6.59 10.66 -10.96
CA TYR A 174 7.99 10.85 -11.28
C TYR A 174 8.87 10.80 -10.01
N ILE A 175 8.53 11.58 -8.98
CA ILE A 175 9.25 11.54 -7.70
C ILE A 175 9.12 10.17 -7.03
N LYS A 176 7.94 9.54 -7.09
CA LYS A 176 7.70 8.20 -6.54
C LYS A 176 8.55 7.13 -7.21
N GLU A 177 8.74 7.21 -8.53
CA GLU A 177 9.63 6.31 -9.26
C GLU A 177 11.08 6.45 -8.78
N ILE A 178 11.54 7.69 -8.58
CA ILE A 178 12.87 7.96 -8.01
C ILE A 178 12.96 7.36 -6.61
N HIS A 179 11.99 7.63 -5.73
CA HIS A 179 11.96 7.06 -4.36
C HIS A 179 11.99 5.52 -4.35
N LEU A 180 11.26 4.87 -5.27
CA LEU A 180 11.26 3.40 -5.38
C LEU A 180 12.61 2.82 -5.82
N ARG A 181 13.38 3.56 -6.62
CA ARG A 181 14.74 3.17 -7.04
C ARG A 181 15.79 3.52 -6.00
N LYS A 182 15.68 4.72 -5.45
CA LYS A 182 16.60 5.33 -4.52
C LYS A 182 15.79 5.97 -3.38
N PHE A 183 15.78 5.25 -2.27
CA PHE A 183 14.96 5.55 -1.11
C PHE A 183 15.28 6.92 -0.48
N SER A 184 16.55 7.33 -0.53
CA SER A 184 17.01 8.66 -0.11
C SER A 184 17.88 9.31 -1.18
N ILE A 185 17.68 10.63 -1.34
CA ILE A 185 18.49 11.50 -2.22
C ILE A 185 19.29 12.53 -1.42
N LYS A 186 19.29 12.47 -0.09
CA LYS A 186 19.93 13.49 0.77
C LYS A 186 21.39 13.77 0.40
N GLU A 187 22.16 12.71 0.14
CA GLU A 187 23.59 12.78 -0.21
C GLU A 187 23.84 12.83 -1.72
N ASP A 188 22.84 12.54 -2.54
CA ASP A 188 22.95 12.59 -4.00
C ASP A 188 22.52 13.97 -4.50
N LEU A 189 23.48 14.89 -4.58
CA LEU A 189 23.23 16.27 -4.95
C LEU A 189 22.63 16.42 -6.36
N GLU A 190 22.95 15.51 -7.29
CA GLU A 190 22.44 15.55 -8.66
C GLU A 190 20.97 15.11 -8.72
N LEU A 191 20.63 13.98 -8.10
CA LEU A 191 19.24 13.54 -7.99
C LEU A 191 18.41 14.48 -7.13
N ARG A 192 19.00 15.03 -6.06
CA ARG A 192 18.34 16.05 -5.23
C ARG A 192 17.99 17.28 -6.04
N SER A 193 18.95 17.84 -6.78
CA SER A 193 18.69 18.98 -7.66
C SER A 193 17.64 18.64 -8.72
N THR A 194 17.66 17.42 -9.27
CA THR A 194 16.63 16.94 -10.22
C THR A 194 15.23 16.95 -9.61
N VAL A 195 15.09 16.51 -8.36
CA VAL A 195 13.80 16.51 -7.64
C VAL A 195 13.42 17.94 -7.19
N GLU A 196 14.37 18.76 -6.78
CA GLU A 196 14.12 20.17 -6.43
C GLU A 196 13.62 20.98 -7.64
N ASN A 197 14.16 20.72 -8.85
CA ASN A 197 13.65 21.31 -10.10
C ASN A 197 12.18 20.95 -10.38
N VAL A 198 11.68 19.82 -9.86
CA VAL A 198 10.25 19.48 -9.93
C VAL A 198 9.43 20.39 -9.02
N LEU A 199 9.96 20.75 -7.86
CA LEU A 199 9.31 21.66 -6.91
C LEU A 199 9.28 23.11 -7.42
N ASP A 200 10.19 23.46 -8.33
CA ASP A 200 10.22 24.75 -9.02
C ASP A 200 9.22 24.86 -10.18
N ASP A 201 8.53 23.77 -10.55
CA ASP A 201 7.51 23.79 -11.61
C ASP A 201 6.40 24.81 -11.24
N PRO A 202 5.93 25.65 -12.17
CA PRO A 202 4.89 26.64 -11.88
C PRO A 202 3.63 26.06 -11.23
N VAL A 203 3.30 24.78 -11.50
CA VAL A 203 2.15 24.13 -10.86
C VAL A 203 2.37 23.78 -9.40
N MET A 204 3.58 23.92 -8.85
CA MET A 204 3.90 23.69 -7.44
C MET A 204 3.81 24.97 -6.60
N ILE A 205 3.85 26.14 -7.23
CA ILE A 205 3.78 27.44 -6.56
C ILE A 205 2.33 27.74 -6.15
N GLU A 206 2.09 28.04 -4.87
CA GLU A 206 0.78 28.45 -4.35
C GLU A 206 0.31 29.74 -5.05
N ASN A 207 -0.71 29.61 -5.90
CA ASN A 207 -1.28 30.74 -6.65
C ASN A 207 -2.67 31.10 -6.09
N ASN A 208 -2.71 32.11 -5.22
CA ASN A 208 -3.89 32.85 -4.75
C ASN A 208 -5.08 32.02 -4.20
N SER A 209 -6.08 32.74 -3.66
CA SER A 209 -7.24 32.20 -2.94
C SER A 209 -8.23 31.37 -3.77
N SER A 210 -8.07 31.31 -5.10
CA SER A 210 -9.01 30.63 -6.02
C SER A 210 -8.64 29.17 -6.35
N GLU A 211 -7.55 28.65 -5.79
CA GLU A 211 -7.09 27.29 -6.09
C GLU A 211 -7.99 26.20 -5.49
N SER A 212 -8.28 25.16 -6.28
CA SER A 212 -9.06 24.01 -5.84
C SER A 212 -8.38 23.24 -4.71
N THR A 213 -9.18 22.75 -3.75
CA THR A 213 -8.69 21.96 -2.61
C THR A 213 -7.92 20.71 -3.05
N LEU A 214 -8.31 20.08 -4.16
CA LEU A 214 -7.63 18.89 -4.69
C LEU A 214 -6.19 19.18 -5.12
N ILE A 215 -5.94 20.34 -5.74
CA ILE A 215 -4.59 20.76 -6.12
C ILE A 215 -3.71 20.91 -4.87
N LYS A 216 -4.24 21.53 -3.81
CA LYS A 216 -3.53 21.67 -2.52
C LYS A 216 -3.19 20.31 -1.90
N ILE A 217 -4.15 19.38 -1.88
CA ILE A 217 -3.93 18.00 -1.40
C ILE A 217 -2.78 17.34 -2.16
N LYS A 218 -2.78 17.41 -3.49
CA LYS A 218 -1.75 16.80 -4.34
C LYS A 218 -0.37 17.42 -4.11
N ARG A 219 -0.28 18.75 -3.97
CA ARG A 219 0.99 19.43 -3.65
C ARG A 219 1.53 19.00 -2.30
N TYR A 220 0.70 18.98 -1.25
CA TYR A 220 1.14 18.51 0.06
C TYR A 220 1.57 17.04 0.04
N ASN A 221 0.93 16.20 -0.77
CA ASN A 221 1.38 14.82 -0.96
C ASN A 221 2.76 14.75 -1.65
N ILE A 222 3.00 15.59 -2.66
CA ILE A 222 4.32 15.72 -3.33
C ILE A 222 5.38 16.20 -2.34
N PHE A 223 5.12 17.27 -1.58
CA PHE A 223 6.04 17.77 -0.56
C PHE A 223 6.32 16.73 0.51
N SER A 224 5.31 16.00 0.98
CA SER A 224 5.48 14.91 1.93
C SER A 224 6.48 13.86 1.42
N LEU A 225 6.34 13.44 0.16
CA LEU A 225 7.25 12.49 -0.46
C LEU A 225 8.66 13.06 -0.67
N TYR A 226 8.77 14.33 -1.08
CA TYR A 226 10.07 14.99 -1.21
C TYR A 226 10.83 15.04 0.13
N TYR A 227 10.18 15.55 1.18
CA TYR A 227 10.79 15.66 2.51
C TYR A 227 11.18 14.31 3.07
N LEU A 228 10.42 13.26 2.73
CA LEU A 228 10.81 11.88 3.04
C LEU A 228 12.15 11.50 2.41
N MET A 229 12.33 11.78 1.12
CA MET A 229 13.54 11.44 0.37
C MET A 229 14.78 12.23 0.82
N VAL A 230 14.60 13.46 1.32
CA VAL A 230 15.69 14.24 1.94
C VAL A 230 15.82 14.00 3.44
N SER A 231 15.03 13.07 3.99
CA SER A 231 15.07 12.64 5.40
C SER A 231 14.66 13.70 6.42
N ASP A 232 13.85 14.66 6.01
CA ASP A 232 13.16 15.59 6.90
C ASP A 232 11.77 15.03 7.26
N LEU A 233 11.75 14.18 8.30
CA LEU A 233 10.53 13.49 8.71
C LEU A 233 9.47 14.43 9.28
N ASP A 234 9.87 15.51 9.96
CA ASP A 234 8.95 16.44 10.58
C ASP A 234 8.19 17.23 9.50
N GLU A 235 8.88 17.75 8.48
CA GLU A 235 8.20 18.40 7.35
C GLU A 235 7.43 17.38 6.50
N SER A 236 7.93 16.16 6.31
CA SER A 236 7.19 15.11 5.61
C SER A 236 5.85 14.79 6.29
N LEU A 237 5.87 14.65 7.63
CA LEU A 237 4.70 14.39 8.46
C LEU A 237 3.73 15.57 8.48
N LYS A 238 4.22 16.80 8.62
CA LYS A 238 3.41 18.01 8.58
C LYS A 238 2.66 18.15 7.26
N ASN A 239 3.32 17.91 6.13
CA ASN A 239 2.67 17.96 4.81
C ASN A 239 1.68 16.80 4.63
N ALA A 240 1.99 15.59 5.13
CA ALA A 240 1.05 14.48 5.09
C ALA A 240 -0.26 14.78 5.88
N PHE A 241 -0.15 15.37 7.07
CA PHE A 241 -1.32 15.77 7.85
C PHE A 241 -2.14 16.86 7.15
N LYS A 242 -1.50 17.90 6.61
CA LYS A 242 -2.21 18.93 5.82
C LYS A 242 -3.01 18.32 4.67
N ALA A 243 -2.41 17.36 3.94
CA ALA A 243 -3.10 16.66 2.86
C ALA A 243 -4.31 15.84 3.38
N ILE A 244 -4.15 15.11 4.49
CA ILE A 244 -5.23 14.32 5.10
C ILE A 244 -6.36 15.22 5.63
N ASP A 245 -6.03 16.32 6.29
CA ASP A 245 -7.03 17.23 6.86
C ASP A 245 -7.87 17.89 5.76
N LEU A 246 -7.21 18.36 4.69
CA LEU A 246 -7.91 18.86 3.50
C LEU A 246 -8.74 17.78 2.83
N LEU A 247 -8.24 16.55 2.75
CA LEU A 247 -8.97 15.45 2.14
C LEU A 247 -10.21 15.07 2.95
N ASN A 248 -10.15 15.11 4.28
CA ASN A 248 -11.28 14.78 5.14
C ASN A 248 -12.45 15.77 5.04
N ILE A 249 -12.20 17.01 4.62
CA ILE A 249 -13.23 18.02 4.38
C ILE A 249 -13.62 18.14 2.89
N TYR A 250 -12.95 17.40 2.01
CA TYR A 250 -13.17 17.47 0.57
C TYR A 250 -14.44 16.69 0.16
N PRO A 251 -15.35 17.29 -0.62
CA PRO A 251 -16.52 16.56 -1.14
C PRO A 251 -16.11 15.34 -1.97
N GLY A 252 -16.58 14.16 -1.59
CA GLY A 252 -16.22 12.91 -2.26
C GLY A 252 -14.84 12.35 -1.88
N ALA A 253 -14.31 12.71 -0.70
CA ALA A 253 -13.05 12.20 -0.17
C ALA A 253 -12.89 10.66 -0.28
N GLU A 254 -14.00 9.92 -0.18
CA GLU A 254 -14.06 8.46 -0.30
C GLU A 254 -13.59 7.94 -1.67
N TYR A 255 -13.72 8.73 -2.74
CA TYR A 255 -13.27 8.35 -4.09
C TYR A 255 -11.75 8.49 -4.26
N TYR A 256 -11.11 9.31 -3.44
CA TYR A 256 -9.66 9.57 -3.50
C TYR A 256 -8.87 8.58 -2.62
N SER A 257 -9.34 7.33 -2.55
CA SER A 257 -8.70 6.26 -1.79
C SER A 257 -7.24 6.02 -2.22
N ASP A 258 -6.92 6.22 -3.50
CA ASP A 258 -5.57 6.09 -4.04
C ASP A 258 -4.59 7.16 -3.52
N ILE A 259 -5.10 8.28 -3.00
CA ILE A 259 -4.31 9.30 -2.30
C ILE A 259 -4.36 9.06 -0.78
N LYS A 260 -5.56 8.79 -0.25
CA LYS A 260 -5.78 8.61 1.20
C LYS A 260 -4.98 7.46 1.78
N ILE A 261 -5.03 6.29 1.14
CA ILE A 261 -4.41 5.06 1.66
C ILE A 261 -2.88 5.21 1.78
N PRO A 262 -2.15 5.70 0.74
CA PRO A 262 -0.72 5.98 0.87
C PRO A 262 -0.38 7.03 1.93
N LEU A 263 -1.14 8.13 2.02
CA LEU A 263 -0.90 9.18 3.02
C LEU A 263 -1.03 8.65 4.45
N VAL A 264 -2.11 7.93 4.74
CA VAL A 264 -2.34 7.32 6.05
C VAL A 264 -1.23 6.34 6.42
N ARG A 265 -0.82 5.49 5.45
CA ARG A 265 0.32 4.58 5.64
C ARG A 265 1.60 5.35 5.98
N ASN A 266 1.87 6.43 5.24
CA ASN A 266 3.06 7.26 5.42
C ASN A 266 3.06 7.94 6.79
N VAL A 267 1.94 8.48 7.27
CA VAL A 267 1.85 9.07 8.62
C VAL A 267 2.26 8.07 9.69
N ILE A 268 1.68 6.87 9.69
CA ILE A 268 2.01 5.84 10.70
C ILE A 268 3.49 5.44 10.61
N LEU A 269 4.02 5.36 9.39
CA LEU A 269 5.43 5.10 9.17
C LEU A 269 6.32 6.21 9.76
N PHE A 270 6.01 7.47 9.50
CA PHE A 270 6.81 8.61 9.97
C PHE A 270 6.74 8.74 11.49
N LEU A 271 5.55 8.56 12.09
CA LEU A 271 5.39 8.56 13.54
C LEU A 271 6.20 7.46 14.23
N SER A 272 6.24 6.26 13.61
CA SER A 272 7.09 5.14 14.06
C SER A 272 8.56 5.53 14.04
N ASN A 273 9.03 6.15 12.96
CA ASN A 273 10.42 6.55 12.80
C ASN A 273 10.82 7.73 13.72
N LEU A 274 9.89 8.64 14.00
CA LEU A 274 10.04 9.72 14.98
C LEU A 274 9.85 9.26 16.44
N LYS A 275 9.58 7.97 16.67
CA LYS A 275 9.34 7.38 18.01
C LYS A 275 8.20 8.05 18.79
N ARG A 276 7.19 8.59 18.09
CA ARG A 276 6.05 9.28 18.68
C ARG A 276 4.94 8.29 19.06
N LYS A 277 5.22 7.40 20.02
CA LYS A 277 4.30 6.31 20.43
C LYS A 277 2.92 6.83 20.82
N ASP A 278 2.90 7.95 21.55
CA ASP A 278 1.72 8.68 21.99
C ASP A 278 0.82 9.06 20.81
N LEU A 279 1.42 9.54 19.72
CA LEU A 279 0.70 9.91 18.51
C LEU A 279 0.31 8.69 17.68
N ILE A 280 1.13 7.64 17.63
CA ILE A 280 0.79 6.41 16.90
C ILE A 280 -0.51 5.83 17.45
N GLU A 281 -0.63 5.70 18.77
CA GLU A 281 -1.86 5.16 19.36
C GLU A 281 -3.07 6.03 19.06
N LYS A 282 -2.94 7.35 19.20
CA LYS A 282 -4.02 8.31 18.91
C LYS A 282 -4.48 8.22 17.44
N GLU A 283 -3.54 8.32 16.50
CA GLU A 283 -3.85 8.35 15.08
C GLU A 283 -4.23 6.97 14.53
N ALA A 284 -3.68 5.88 15.07
CA ALA A 284 -4.05 4.51 14.69
C ALA A 284 -5.55 4.25 14.92
N HIS A 285 -6.11 4.65 16.07
CA HIS A 285 -7.54 4.48 16.33
C HIS A 285 -8.40 5.21 15.29
N LYS A 286 -8.05 6.45 14.95
CA LYS A 286 -8.73 7.26 13.93
C LYS A 286 -8.66 6.57 12.56
N PHE A 287 -7.46 6.19 12.11
CA PHE A 287 -7.27 5.59 10.80
C PHE A 287 -7.84 4.17 10.69
N ILE A 288 -7.84 3.39 11.76
CA ILE A 288 -8.51 2.07 11.78
C ILE A 288 -10.01 2.24 11.53
N HIS A 289 -10.65 3.21 12.20
CA HIS A 289 -12.07 3.50 11.97
C HIS A 289 -12.32 3.91 10.51
N GLU A 290 -11.55 4.86 9.99
CA GLU A 290 -11.70 5.34 8.61
C GLU A 290 -11.45 4.25 7.54
N LEU A 291 -10.45 3.40 7.73
CA LEU A 291 -10.10 2.37 6.76
C LEU A 291 -10.96 1.11 6.86
N THR A 292 -11.71 0.90 7.95
CA THR A 292 -12.48 -0.34 8.15
C THR A 292 -13.53 -0.53 7.05
N ASP A 293 -14.29 0.51 6.71
CA ASP A 293 -15.29 0.42 5.65
C ASP A 293 -14.66 0.32 4.26
N LEU A 294 -13.63 1.11 4.00
CA LEU A 294 -12.88 1.07 2.74
C LEU A 294 -12.22 -0.30 2.51
N SER A 295 -11.77 -0.98 3.56
CA SER A 295 -11.15 -2.31 3.49
C SER A 295 -12.09 -3.44 3.06
N LYS A 296 -13.41 -3.20 3.04
CA LYS A 296 -14.40 -4.18 2.59
C LYS A 296 -14.37 -4.37 1.07
N SER A 297 -13.98 -3.34 0.32
CA SER A 297 -13.93 -3.34 -1.15
C SER A 297 -12.56 -2.99 -1.72
N ASN A 298 -11.62 -2.50 -0.90
CA ASN A 298 -10.27 -2.13 -1.33
C ASN A 298 -9.19 -2.91 -0.54
N TYR A 299 -8.49 -3.82 -1.24
CA TYR A 299 -7.44 -4.65 -0.63
C TYR A 299 -6.19 -3.88 -0.22
N ASN A 300 -5.88 -2.73 -0.84
CA ASN A 300 -4.81 -1.86 -0.39
C ASN A 300 -5.17 -1.20 0.95
N ALA A 301 -6.43 -0.78 1.12
CA ALA A 301 -6.92 -0.28 2.41
C ALA A 301 -6.85 -1.37 3.48
N LEU A 302 -7.23 -2.61 3.15
CA LEU A 302 -7.10 -3.75 4.07
C LEU A 302 -5.64 -4.04 4.45
N ALA A 303 -4.71 -3.95 3.49
CA ALA A 303 -3.29 -4.16 3.76
C ALA A 303 -2.72 -3.08 4.69
N VAL A 304 -3.06 -1.81 4.43
CA VAL A 304 -2.67 -0.70 5.32
C VAL A 304 -3.33 -0.85 6.68
N LEU A 305 -4.60 -1.24 6.77
CA LEU A 305 -5.28 -1.51 8.03
C LEU A 305 -4.52 -2.54 8.87
N PHE A 306 -4.07 -3.65 8.28
CA PHE A 306 -3.23 -4.63 8.99
C PHE A 306 -1.88 -4.05 9.43
N GLN A 307 -1.24 -3.18 8.63
CA GLN A 307 0.00 -2.51 9.04
C GLN A 307 -0.22 -1.61 10.26
N ILE A 308 -1.29 -0.82 10.27
CA ILE A 308 -1.63 0.06 11.40
C ILE A 308 -1.92 -0.76 12.65
N GLN A 309 -2.72 -1.83 12.52
CA GLN A 309 -3.01 -2.73 13.64
C GLN A 309 -1.74 -3.39 14.17
N ASN A 310 -0.83 -3.84 13.31
CA ASN A 310 0.46 -4.39 13.74
C ASN A 310 1.28 -3.36 14.52
N MET A 311 1.35 -2.12 14.04
CA MET A 311 2.04 -1.03 14.76
C MET A 311 1.39 -0.70 16.10
N GLN A 312 0.06 -0.65 16.15
CA GLN A 312 -0.68 -0.43 17.38
C GLN A 312 -0.41 -1.52 18.41
N MET A 313 -0.42 -2.80 18.01
CA MET A 313 -0.09 -3.93 18.90
C MET A 313 1.34 -3.82 19.45
N ILE A 314 2.30 -3.42 18.62
CA ILE A 314 3.70 -3.24 19.05
C ILE A 314 3.83 -2.06 20.04
N CYS A 315 3.13 -0.95 19.81
CA CYS A 315 3.21 0.23 20.68
C CYS A 315 2.52 0.03 22.03
N SER A 316 1.31 -0.55 22.00
CA SER A 316 0.46 -0.72 23.19
C SER A 316 0.77 -1.98 24.00
N ASN A 317 1.57 -2.91 23.45
CA ASN A 317 1.75 -4.27 23.97
C ASN A 317 0.43 -5.07 24.14
N ASP A 318 -0.63 -4.71 23.43
CA ASP A 318 -1.87 -5.50 23.36
C ASP A 318 -1.86 -6.40 22.12
N PHE A 319 -1.72 -7.71 22.34
CA PHE A 319 -1.69 -8.72 21.27
C PHE A 319 -2.99 -9.52 21.14
N SER A 320 -4.08 -9.08 21.78
CA SER A 320 -5.37 -9.78 21.82
C SER A 320 -5.92 -10.13 20.42
N ASN A 321 -5.66 -9.28 19.43
CA ASN A 321 -6.14 -9.45 18.06
C ASN A 321 -5.17 -10.15 17.11
N LEU A 322 -3.96 -10.55 17.56
CA LEU A 322 -2.92 -11.09 16.69
C LEU A 322 -3.38 -12.34 15.93
N GLU A 323 -3.93 -13.34 16.64
CA GLU A 323 -4.39 -14.60 16.05
C GLU A 323 -5.55 -14.43 15.07
N LEU A 324 -6.44 -13.47 15.34
CA LEU A 324 -7.53 -13.15 14.44
C LEU A 324 -7.00 -12.51 13.16
N ASN A 325 -6.06 -11.57 13.29
CA ASN A 325 -5.49 -10.83 12.17
C ASN A 325 -4.63 -11.74 11.27
N THR A 326 -3.81 -12.62 11.84
CA THR A 326 -3.00 -13.57 11.07
C THR A 326 -3.89 -14.55 10.29
N LYS A 327 -4.95 -15.08 10.90
CA LYS A 327 -5.94 -15.94 10.22
C LYS A 327 -6.66 -15.20 9.09
N LYS A 328 -7.08 -13.95 9.32
CA LYS A 328 -7.71 -13.11 8.27
C LYS A 328 -6.73 -12.83 7.13
N PHE A 329 -5.48 -12.50 7.44
CA PHE A 329 -4.43 -12.30 6.45
C PHE A 329 -4.21 -13.56 5.61
N LEU A 330 -3.99 -14.72 6.23
CA LEU A 330 -3.71 -15.97 5.50
C LEU A 330 -4.82 -16.33 4.51
N LYS A 331 -6.09 -16.07 4.86
CA LYS A 331 -7.25 -16.27 3.98
C LYS A 331 -7.26 -15.33 2.77
N LYS A 332 -6.73 -14.10 2.92
CA LYS A 332 -6.79 -13.04 1.90
C LYS A 332 -5.45 -12.69 1.27
N GLN A 333 -4.35 -13.32 1.67
CA GLN A 333 -3.00 -12.87 1.35
C GLN A 333 -2.70 -12.77 -0.15
N ARG A 334 -3.39 -13.56 -0.98
CA ARG A 334 -3.23 -13.55 -2.45
C ARG A 334 -3.82 -12.30 -3.12
N LEU A 335 -4.67 -11.58 -2.40
CA LEU A 335 -5.37 -10.39 -2.89
C LEU A 335 -4.57 -9.11 -2.69
N PHE A 336 -3.49 -9.19 -1.90
CA PHE A 336 -2.57 -8.09 -1.71
C PHE A 336 -1.56 -8.04 -2.84
N SER A 337 -1.08 -6.83 -3.14
CA SER A 337 0.09 -6.68 -4.00
C SER A 337 1.27 -7.47 -3.43
N ILE A 338 2.18 -7.86 -4.31
CA ILE A 338 3.40 -8.58 -3.94
C ILE A 338 4.15 -7.84 -2.83
N ASP A 339 4.27 -6.51 -2.94
CA ASP A 339 4.95 -5.69 -1.93
C ASP A 339 4.21 -5.69 -0.58
N PHE A 340 2.89 -5.49 -0.58
CA PHE A 340 2.11 -5.51 0.67
C PHE A 340 2.18 -6.85 1.38
N ARG A 341 2.14 -7.96 0.62
CA ARG A 341 2.26 -9.30 1.19
C ARG A 341 3.62 -9.50 1.88
N ALA A 342 4.71 -9.07 1.25
CA ALA A 342 6.05 -9.12 1.85
C ALA A 342 6.11 -8.31 3.14
N ILE A 343 5.62 -7.07 3.13
CA ILE A 343 5.62 -6.19 4.32
C ILE A 343 4.79 -6.81 5.45
N LEU A 344 3.62 -7.36 5.16
CA LEU A 344 2.75 -7.93 6.19
C LEU A 344 3.32 -9.20 6.80
N LEU A 345 3.97 -10.07 6.02
CA LEU A 345 4.67 -11.25 6.54
C LEU A 345 5.78 -10.84 7.53
N MET A 346 6.59 -9.83 7.16
CA MET A 346 7.60 -9.27 8.05
C MET A 346 6.97 -8.60 9.28
N GLY A 347 5.87 -7.87 9.09
CA GLY A 347 5.14 -7.19 10.16
C GLY A 347 4.63 -8.16 11.22
N PHE A 348 4.01 -9.29 10.82
CA PHE A 348 3.58 -10.31 11.78
C PHE A 348 4.76 -10.93 12.54
N SER A 349 5.89 -11.19 11.87
CA SER A 349 7.11 -11.65 12.55
C SER A 349 7.54 -10.69 13.66
N LEU A 350 7.53 -9.38 13.40
CA LEU A 350 7.87 -8.36 14.39
C LEU A 350 6.86 -8.29 15.56
N VAL A 351 5.57 -8.49 15.29
CA VAL A 351 4.55 -8.53 16.36
C VAL A 351 4.74 -9.76 17.26
N TYR A 352 4.97 -10.95 16.69
CA TYR A 352 5.27 -12.16 17.46
C TYR A 352 6.58 -12.03 18.25
N MET A 353 7.61 -11.44 17.64
CA MET A 353 8.87 -11.13 18.32
C MET A 353 8.63 -10.20 19.52
N LYS A 354 7.84 -9.14 19.36
CA LYS A 354 7.49 -8.20 20.45
C LYS A 354 6.68 -8.87 21.55
N LYS A 355 5.81 -9.82 21.21
CA LYS A 355 5.09 -10.67 22.17
C LYS A 355 6.02 -11.64 22.94
N GLY A 356 7.25 -11.84 22.48
CA GLY A 356 8.21 -12.81 23.03
C GLY A 356 8.04 -14.24 22.48
N ASP A 357 7.20 -14.43 21.47
CA ASP A 357 6.91 -15.71 20.81
C ASP A 357 7.82 -15.88 19.59
N TYR A 358 9.08 -16.22 19.87
CA TYR A 358 10.14 -16.26 18.85
C TYR A 358 10.00 -17.41 17.85
N ASP A 359 9.34 -18.51 18.24
CA ASP A 359 9.08 -19.64 17.34
C ASP A 359 8.16 -19.20 16.19
N ASN A 360 7.01 -18.57 16.53
CA ASN A 360 6.14 -18.00 15.51
C ASN A 360 6.83 -16.86 14.75
N ALA A 361 7.63 -16.02 15.41
CA ALA A 361 8.37 -14.96 14.75
C ALA A 361 9.30 -15.50 13.64
N LEU A 362 9.98 -16.62 13.89
CA LEU A 362 10.82 -17.33 12.92
C LEU A 362 10.00 -17.93 11.77
N ASP A 363 8.88 -18.58 12.07
CA ASP A 363 7.99 -19.14 11.04
C ASP A 363 7.50 -18.07 10.06
N TRP A 364 7.12 -16.89 10.58
CA TRP A 364 6.66 -15.77 9.75
C TRP A 364 7.80 -15.15 8.94
N ILE A 365 9.01 -15.03 9.50
CA ILE A 365 10.14 -14.46 8.76
C ILE A 365 10.69 -15.40 7.69
N GLU A 366 10.60 -16.71 7.91
CA GLU A 366 10.95 -17.70 6.89
C GLU A 366 9.97 -17.66 5.71
N LYS A 367 8.66 -17.54 6.01
CA LYS A 367 7.63 -17.29 4.98
C LYS A 367 7.92 -16.00 4.20
N ALA A 368 8.28 -14.91 4.88
CA ALA A 368 8.66 -13.65 4.24
C ALA A 368 9.88 -13.81 3.34
N THR A 369 10.95 -14.45 3.85
CA THR A 369 12.21 -14.68 3.13
C THR A 369 11.99 -15.51 1.86
N SER A 370 11.25 -16.61 1.99
CA SER A 370 10.90 -17.49 0.87
C SER A 370 10.06 -16.76 -0.18
N PHE A 371 9.08 -15.98 0.27
CA PHE A 371 8.24 -15.16 -0.61
C PHE A 371 9.06 -14.10 -1.38
N CYS A 372 9.89 -13.33 -0.68
CA CYS A 372 10.71 -12.28 -1.29
C CYS A 372 11.73 -12.86 -2.28
N LYS A 373 12.31 -14.03 -1.97
CA LYS A 373 13.21 -14.74 -2.89
C LYS A 373 12.48 -15.21 -4.15
N LYS A 374 11.27 -15.76 -4.00
CA LYS A 374 10.44 -16.22 -5.13
C LYS A 374 10.05 -15.09 -6.08
N HIS A 375 9.76 -13.91 -5.54
CA HIS A 375 9.29 -12.74 -6.29
C HIS A 375 10.38 -11.69 -6.58
N GLU A 376 11.66 -12.04 -6.37
CA GLU A 376 12.81 -11.18 -6.66
C GLU A 376 12.69 -9.77 -6.05
N LEU A 377 12.36 -9.70 -4.76
CA LEU A 377 12.23 -8.43 -4.01
C LEU A 377 13.50 -8.17 -3.18
N PRO A 378 14.56 -7.54 -3.73
CA PRO A 378 15.86 -7.45 -3.09
C PRO A 378 15.83 -6.71 -1.74
N TYR A 379 15.22 -5.53 -1.70
CA TYR A 379 15.14 -4.73 -0.48
C TYR A 379 14.30 -5.42 0.61
N ARG A 380 13.18 -6.06 0.24
CA ARG A 380 12.33 -6.79 1.18
C ARG A 380 13.01 -8.06 1.71
N LEU A 381 13.74 -8.77 0.85
CA LEU A 381 14.52 -9.94 1.25
C LEU A 381 15.65 -9.55 2.22
N LEU A 382 16.32 -8.41 1.99
CA LEU A 382 17.33 -7.87 2.91
C LEU A 382 16.70 -7.56 4.27
N GLY A 383 15.56 -6.85 4.25
CA GLY A 383 14.71 -6.62 5.41
C GLY A 383 14.42 -7.88 6.21
N ALA A 384 13.89 -8.91 5.54
CA ALA A 384 13.53 -10.17 6.17
C ALA A 384 14.73 -10.88 6.82
N ARG A 385 15.89 -10.86 6.17
CA ARG A 385 17.11 -11.47 6.70
C ARG A 385 17.69 -10.71 7.90
N VAL A 386 17.57 -9.39 7.93
CA VAL A 386 17.98 -8.58 9.08
C VAL A 386 17.09 -8.85 10.28
N ILE A 387 15.77 -8.99 10.10
CA ILE A 387 14.86 -9.44 11.16
C ILE A 387 15.26 -10.83 11.66
N SER A 388 15.50 -11.78 10.74
CA SER A 388 15.94 -13.14 11.10
C SER A 388 17.25 -13.13 11.89
N TYR A 389 18.23 -12.30 11.48
CA TYR A 389 19.48 -12.10 12.22
C TYR A 389 19.19 -11.62 13.66
N TRP A 390 18.32 -10.62 13.80
CA TRP A 390 17.98 -10.05 15.10
C TRP A 390 17.25 -11.05 16.01
N ILE A 391 16.30 -11.82 15.47
CA ILE A 391 15.61 -12.88 16.21
C ILE A 391 16.61 -13.93 16.72
N HIS A 392 17.53 -14.40 15.86
CA HIS A 392 18.56 -15.36 16.27
C HIS A 392 19.52 -14.79 17.30
N PHE A 393 19.86 -13.50 17.21
CA PHE A 393 20.66 -12.83 18.22
C PHE A 393 19.95 -12.83 19.58
N LYS A 394 18.65 -12.48 19.60
CA LYS A 394 17.83 -12.47 20.83
C LYS A 394 17.67 -13.86 21.46
N LEU A 395 17.57 -14.90 20.64
CA LEU A 395 17.52 -16.30 21.10
C LEU A 395 18.86 -16.85 21.61
N GLY A 396 19.96 -16.12 21.46
CA GLY A 396 21.30 -16.63 21.79
C GLY A 396 21.86 -17.63 20.77
N ASN A 397 21.26 -17.71 19.57
CA ASN A 397 21.68 -18.61 18.50
C ASN A 397 22.93 -18.09 17.76
N TYR A 398 23.97 -17.71 18.50
CA TYR A 398 25.15 -17.00 17.98
C TYR A 398 25.89 -17.78 16.90
N ARG A 399 25.87 -19.11 16.94
CA ARG A 399 26.49 -19.98 15.92
C ARG A 399 25.94 -19.76 14.50
N ILE A 400 24.70 -19.30 14.38
CA ILE A 400 24.02 -19.11 13.09
C ILE A 400 24.25 -17.68 12.57
N LEU A 401 24.66 -16.74 13.41
CA LEU A 401 24.76 -15.32 13.03
C LEU A 401 25.78 -15.06 11.93
N ASP A 402 26.91 -15.77 11.92
CA ASP A 402 27.91 -15.59 10.86
C ASP A 402 27.40 -16.08 9.49
N SER A 403 26.65 -17.17 9.45
CA SER A 403 26.08 -17.67 8.19
C SER A 403 24.99 -16.73 7.65
N VAL A 404 24.14 -16.20 8.53
CA VAL A 404 23.14 -15.17 8.18
C VAL A 404 23.83 -13.89 7.73
N HIS A 405 24.92 -13.47 8.39
CA HIS A 405 25.68 -12.28 8.04
C HIS A 405 26.29 -12.37 6.64
N LEU A 406 26.96 -13.49 6.32
CA LEU A 406 27.51 -13.73 4.99
C LEU A 406 26.42 -13.71 3.92
N SER A 407 25.25 -14.27 4.23
CA SER A 407 24.09 -14.28 3.33
C SER A 407 23.58 -12.86 3.06
N ILE A 408 23.54 -12.00 4.08
CA ILE A 408 23.16 -10.58 3.96
C ILE A 408 24.20 -9.81 3.14
N LYS A 409 25.50 -9.94 3.45
CA LYS A 409 26.58 -9.26 2.71
C LYS A 409 26.59 -9.61 1.22
N ARG A 410 26.49 -10.90 0.87
CA ARG A 410 26.36 -11.34 -0.54
C ARG A 410 25.18 -10.71 -1.25
N GLN A 411 24.07 -10.49 -0.54
CA GLN A 411 22.89 -9.87 -1.12
C GLN A 411 23.07 -8.36 -1.29
N MET A 412 23.65 -7.69 -0.30
CA MET A 412 24.02 -6.28 -0.38
C MET A 412 24.96 -6.04 -1.56
N GLU A 413 25.99 -6.87 -1.73
CA GLU A 413 26.91 -6.82 -2.87
C GLU A 413 26.18 -7.06 -4.20
N LYS A 414 25.33 -8.10 -4.28
CA LYS A 414 24.58 -8.44 -5.51
C LYS A 414 23.69 -7.30 -6.00
N TYR A 415 23.09 -6.53 -5.09
CA TYR A 415 22.13 -5.48 -5.42
C TYR A 415 22.68 -4.07 -5.20
N GLU A 416 23.99 -3.94 -4.95
CA GLU A 416 24.68 -2.66 -4.70
C GLU A 416 24.01 -1.84 -3.57
N ILE A 417 23.54 -2.53 -2.53
CA ILE A 417 22.88 -1.92 -1.37
C ILE A 417 23.91 -1.69 -0.26
N SER A 418 24.05 -0.45 0.20
CA SER A 418 24.77 -0.12 1.45
C SER A 418 23.77 0.05 2.61
N SER A 419 24.19 -0.26 3.83
CA SER A 419 23.34 -0.09 5.02
C SER A 419 24.19 0.07 6.27
N ASN A 420 24.33 1.30 6.75
CA ASN A 420 25.05 1.57 7.99
C ASN A 420 24.33 0.92 9.17
N SER A 421 23.00 0.97 9.23
CA SER A 421 22.23 0.36 10.32
C SER A 421 22.53 -1.14 10.48
N TYR A 422 22.70 -1.87 9.38
CA TYR A 422 23.10 -3.27 9.42
C TYR A 422 24.54 -3.46 9.92
N ASP A 423 25.48 -2.63 9.45
CA ASP A 423 26.86 -2.71 9.90
C ASP A 423 27.00 -2.38 11.40
N PHE A 424 26.21 -1.44 11.90
CA PHE A 424 26.07 -1.16 13.34
C PHE A 424 25.51 -2.38 14.09
N LEU A 425 24.47 -3.02 13.55
CA LEU A 425 23.88 -4.21 14.13
C LEU A 425 24.91 -5.33 14.33
N VAL A 426 25.71 -5.63 13.30
CA VAL A 426 26.73 -6.67 13.35
C VAL A 426 27.91 -6.28 14.26
N LYS A 427 28.35 -5.02 14.21
CA LYS A 427 29.44 -4.51 15.05
C LYS A 427 29.11 -4.66 16.53
N TYR A 428 27.92 -4.24 16.94
CA TYR A 428 27.52 -4.26 18.34
C TYR A 428 27.10 -5.65 18.82
N SER A 429 26.44 -6.46 17.99
CA SER A 429 26.12 -7.85 18.33
C SER A 429 27.38 -8.66 18.62
N ARG A 430 28.45 -8.50 17.80
CA ARG A 430 29.73 -9.19 18.01
C ARG A 430 30.41 -8.78 19.32
N LYS A 431 30.45 -7.48 19.61
CA LYS A 431 30.99 -6.98 20.88
C LYS A 431 30.22 -7.54 22.07
N TYR A 432 28.89 -7.55 21.98
CA TYR A 432 28.02 -8.09 23.01
C TYR A 432 28.28 -9.59 23.26
N ILE A 433 28.46 -10.37 22.19
CA ILE A 433 28.75 -11.81 22.27
C ILE A 433 30.13 -12.09 22.87
N GLN A 434 31.11 -11.21 22.63
CA GLN A 434 32.47 -11.32 23.15
C GLN A 434 32.62 -10.88 24.60
N ALA A 435 31.65 -10.12 25.13
CA ALA A 435 31.65 -9.66 26.51
C ALA A 435 31.54 -10.86 27.48
N TYR A 436 32.38 -10.86 28.51
CA TYR A 436 32.49 -11.99 29.44
C TYR A 436 31.25 -12.14 30.33
N ASP A 437 30.66 -11.01 30.75
CA ASP A 437 29.51 -11.00 31.64
C ASP A 437 28.56 -9.81 31.42
N ILE A 438 27.50 -9.77 32.23
CA ILE A 438 26.47 -8.73 32.22
C ILE A 438 27.04 -7.33 32.48
N THR A 439 28.13 -7.21 33.23
CA THR A 439 28.74 -5.91 33.57
C THR A 439 29.44 -5.28 32.37
N GLU A 440 30.01 -6.10 31.48
CA GLU A 440 30.55 -5.67 30.19
C GLU A 440 29.47 -5.49 29.13
N GLN A 441 28.40 -6.30 29.17
CA GLN A 441 27.30 -6.22 28.20
C GLN A 441 26.47 -4.94 28.31
N ILE A 442 26.19 -4.44 29.51
CA ILE A 442 25.35 -3.24 29.71
C ILE A 442 25.94 -2.01 29.01
N PRO A 443 27.23 -1.63 29.19
CA PRO A 443 27.84 -0.51 28.48
C PRO A 443 27.79 -0.66 26.96
N ILE A 444 27.90 -1.88 26.45
CA ILE A 444 27.81 -2.15 25.00
C ILE A 444 26.40 -1.87 24.49
N LEU A 445 25.36 -2.32 25.20
CA LEU A 445 23.96 -2.05 24.85
C LEU A 445 23.62 -0.56 24.95
N GLU A 446 24.09 0.12 25.99
CA GLU A 446 23.89 1.58 26.16
C GLU A 446 24.56 2.37 25.04
N LYS A 447 25.81 2.01 24.70
CA LYS A 447 26.52 2.62 23.57
C LYS A 447 25.86 2.29 22.24
N TRP A 448 25.38 1.06 22.05
CA TRP A 448 24.63 0.68 20.85
C TRP A 448 23.40 1.55 20.70
N LYS A 449 22.61 1.72 21.77
CA LYS A 449 21.43 2.59 21.77
C LYS A 449 21.81 4.03 21.39
N GLN A 450 22.83 4.60 22.02
CA GLN A 450 23.29 5.96 21.75
C GLN A 450 23.73 6.16 20.29
N ASP A 451 24.58 5.27 19.79
CA ASP A 451 25.05 5.31 18.41
C ASP A 451 23.90 5.14 17.41
N PHE A 452 22.95 4.26 17.72
CA PHE A 452 21.78 4.02 16.89
C PHE A 452 20.80 5.21 16.89
N ASP A 453 20.69 5.94 18.00
CA ASP A 453 19.92 7.18 18.08
C ASP A 453 20.51 8.26 17.18
N ASN A 454 21.84 8.33 17.11
CA ASN A 454 22.59 9.25 16.26
C ASN A 454 22.64 8.88 14.78
N LEU A 455 22.19 7.67 14.39
CA LEU A 455 22.12 7.29 12.98
C LEU A 455 21.13 8.19 12.23
N GLU A 456 21.47 8.54 10.99
CA GLU A 456 20.56 9.29 10.14
C GLU A 456 19.35 8.43 9.72
N PHE A 457 18.26 9.10 9.35
CA PHE A 457 17.03 8.41 8.97
C PHE A 457 17.18 7.56 7.70
N THR A 458 17.99 8.00 6.73
CA THR A 458 18.36 7.25 5.52
C THR A 458 18.87 5.85 5.82
N ASP A 459 19.72 5.74 6.84
CA ASP A 459 20.31 4.50 7.30
C ASP A 459 19.29 3.62 8.04
N LYS A 460 18.30 4.24 8.69
CA LYS A 460 17.22 3.58 9.43
C LYS A 460 16.10 3.04 8.50
N MET A 461 15.99 3.61 7.29
CA MET A 461 14.83 3.47 6.39
C MET A 461 14.68 2.10 5.70
N HIS A 462 15.76 1.37 5.46
CA HIS A 462 15.65 0.03 4.86
C HIS A 462 14.87 -0.97 5.73
N PHE A 463 14.59 -0.57 6.97
CA PHE A 463 14.09 -1.41 8.04
C PHE A 463 13.00 -0.69 8.86
N ASP A 464 12.23 0.19 8.23
CA ASP A 464 11.16 1.03 8.81
C ASP A 464 10.34 0.44 9.99
N THR A 465 9.83 -0.79 9.87
CA THR A 465 9.08 -1.47 10.95
C THR A 465 9.98 -2.12 12.00
N ILE A 466 11.20 -2.48 11.61
CA ILE A 466 12.21 -3.11 12.45
C ILE A 466 12.84 -2.06 13.35
N TYR A 467 13.00 -0.81 12.90
CA TYR A 467 13.58 0.29 13.66
C TYR A 467 12.95 0.44 15.06
N PHE A 468 11.63 0.54 15.09
CA PHE A 468 10.86 0.70 16.32
C PHE A 468 10.96 -0.54 17.22
N SER A 469 10.77 -1.72 16.62
CA SER A 469 10.83 -3.00 17.35
C SER A 469 12.23 -3.26 17.91
N PHE A 470 13.27 -2.94 17.15
CA PHE A 470 14.67 -3.09 17.51
C PHE A 470 15.05 -2.19 18.69
N PHE A 471 14.65 -0.92 18.65
CA PHE A 471 14.94 0.04 19.72
C PHE A 471 14.26 -0.34 21.03
N ASP A 472 12.97 -0.67 20.98
CA ASP A 472 12.24 -1.13 22.15
C ASP A 472 12.87 -2.37 22.78
N ASN A 473 13.32 -3.30 21.94
CA ASN A 473 14.02 -4.51 22.39
C ASN A 473 15.37 -4.22 23.04
N LEU A 474 16.12 -3.21 22.58
CA LEU A 474 17.37 -2.78 23.22
C LEU A 474 17.09 -2.19 24.60
N GLU A 475 16.06 -1.35 24.75
CA GLU A 475 15.67 -0.79 26.04
C GLU A 475 15.25 -1.88 27.04
N GLU A 476 14.45 -2.85 26.59
CA GLU A 476 14.06 -4.01 27.40
C GLU A 476 15.26 -4.86 27.82
N MET A 477 16.23 -5.07 26.93
CA MET A 477 17.48 -5.78 27.27
C MET A 477 18.28 -5.02 28.33
N ILE A 478 18.47 -3.71 28.17
CA ILE A 478 19.19 -2.89 29.15
C ILE A 478 18.50 -2.99 30.51
N LYS A 479 17.17 -2.89 30.54
CA LYS A 479 16.36 -2.98 31.76
C LYS A 479 16.51 -4.34 32.45
N SER A 480 16.33 -5.44 31.71
CA SER A 480 16.43 -6.79 32.28
C SER A 480 17.83 -7.13 32.82
N HIS A 481 18.88 -6.62 32.17
CA HIS A 481 20.26 -6.80 32.62
C HIS A 481 20.55 -6.00 33.89
N LYS A 482 20.03 -4.76 33.99
CA LYS A 482 20.14 -3.94 35.21
C LYS A 482 19.42 -4.59 36.40
N GLU A 483 18.21 -5.12 36.19
CA GLU A 483 17.46 -5.85 37.21
C GLU A 483 18.19 -7.12 37.67
N SER A 484 18.73 -7.90 36.72
CA SER A 484 19.51 -9.11 37.02
C SER A 484 20.79 -8.81 37.80
N LYS A 485 21.45 -7.67 37.54
CA LYS A 485 22.62 -7.21 38.29
C LYS A 485 22.25 -6.82 39.72
N ALA A 486 21.14 -6.11 39.93
CA ALA A 486 20.67 -5.72 41.26
C ALA A 486 20.37 -6.93 42.16
N VAL A 487 19.78 -7.99 41.60
CA VAL A 487 19.52 -9.24 42.35
C VAL A 487 20.81 -9.95 42.75
N LYS A 488 21.85 -9.91 41.90
CA LYS A 488 23.17 -10.51 42.21
C LYS A 488 23.99 -9.71 43.22
N SER A 489 23.75 -8.41 43.39
CA SER A 489 24.45 -7.58 44.39
C SER A 489 23.84 -7.63 45.79
N ILE A 490 22.62 -8.17 45.92
CA ILE A 490 21.89 -8.30 47.20
C ILE A 490 22.08 -9.71 47.81
N ARG A 491 22.55 -10.68 47.01
CA ARG A 491 22.96 -12.02 47.44
C ARG A 491 24.46 -12.06 47.64
#